data_AF-A3DLY5-F1
#
_entry.id   AF-A3DLY5-F1
#
_cell.length_a   1.000
_cell.length_b   1.000
_cell.length_c   1.000
_cell.angle_alpha   90.00
_cell.angle_beta   90.00
_cell.angle_gamma   90.00
#
_symmetry.space_group_name_H-M   'P 1'
#
loop_
_entity.id
_entity.type
_entity.pdbx_description
1 polymer ?
#
loop_
_entity_poly.entity_id
_entity_poly.type
_entity_poly.pdbx_seq_one_letter_code
_entity_poly.pdbx_strand_id
1 'polypeptide(L)'
;MSSGILYVNTSGTEIFVLENLREKIDFDKIMDKTTSDWLYILLLRRVVSFATVFKMLTQHCQGELCYVRIYFYELKKQPIQLILKIFDQTFIILINSDPPIDKLLKRIIANPRFGETVVFISKLGKYNIAIDAELANDLKLARKLYMELSPIVFGRGFGRLVAMNMKRIGARYNVTLCVDKEGVSVQSIYENINLLIKSVSQCIR
;
A
#
# COMPACT_ATOMS: atom_id res chain seq x y z
N MET A 1 4.09 11.10 -19.71
CA MET A 1 4.80 10.73 -18.48
C MET A 1 4.44 9.29 -18.14
N SER A 2 5.37 8.45 -17.69
CA SER A 2 5.02 7.09 -17.25
C SER A 2 4.50 7.14 -15.82
N SER A 3 3.24 6.74 -15.61
CA SER A 3 2.66 6.51 -14.29
C SER A 3 2.89 5.05 -13.88
N GLY A 4 3.69 4.82 -12.84
CA GLY A 4 3.81 3.53 -12.16
C GLY A 4 2.84 3.44 -10.99
N ILE A 5 2.12 2.33 -10.90
CA ILE A 5 1.18 2.01 -9.82
C ILE A 5 1.60 0.68 -9.21
N LEU A 6 1.90 0.66 -7.92
CA LEU A 6 2.00 -0.56 -7.15
C LEU A 6 0.72 -0.74 -6.33
N TYR A 7 0.00 -1.83 -6.60
CA TYR A 7 -1.21 -2.23 -5.89
C TYR A 7 -0.90 -3.42 -4.99
N VAL A 8 -1.34 -3.35 -3.74
CA VAL A 8 -1.27 -4.43 -2.76
C VAL A 8 -2.66 -4.65 -2.18
N ASN A 9 -3.10 -5.90 -2.14
CA ASN A 9 -4.34 -6.27 -1.45
C ASN A 9 -4.00 -7.19 -0.28
N THR A 10 -4.22 -6.70 0.95
CA THR A 10 -4.00 -7.48 2.15
C THR A 10 -5.28 -7.56 2.97
N SER A 11 -5.91 -8.74 2.98
CA SER A 11 -7.11 -9.02 3.78
C SER A 11 -8.25 -8.02 3.52
N GLY A 12 -8.44 -7.60 2.26
CA GLY A 12 -9.49 -6.67 1.87
C GLY A 12 -9.14 -5.18 2.01
N THR A 13 -7.93 -4.85 2.50
CA THR A 13 -7.39 -3.49 2.43
C THR A 13 -6.62 -3.31 1.12
N GLU A 14 -7.01 -2.31 0.34
CA GLU A 14 -6.41 -1.95 -0.94
C GLU A 14 -5.41 -0.80 -0.75
N ILE A 15 -4.12 -1.10 -0.89
CA ILE A 15 -3.05 -0.12 -0.75
C ILE A 15 -2.45 0.14 -2.12
N PHE A 16 -2.45 1.41 -2.52
CA PHE A 16 -1.84 1.90 -3.74
C PHE A 16 -0.62 2.76 -3.41
N VAL A 17 0.46 2.57 -4.16
CA VAL A 17 1.61 3.48 -4.18
C VAL A 17 1.73 4.00 -5.60
N LEU A 18 1.71 5.32 -5.72
CA LEU A 18 1.80 6.02 -7.00
C LEU A 18 3.19 6.63 -7.15
N GLU A 19 3.89 6.29 -8.23
CA GLU A 19 5.27 6.72 -8.48
C GLU A 19 5.43 8.25 -8.44
N ASN A 20 4.43 9.00 -8.92
CA ASN A 20 4.41 10.46 -8.93
C ASN A 20 4.09 11.13 -7.57
N LEU A 21 3.63 10.36 -6.58
CA LEU A 21 3.34 10.84 -5.22
C LEU A 21 4.30 10.30 -4.18
N ARG A 22 5.02 9.22 -4.50
CA ARG A 22 5.98 8.57 -3.61
C ARG A 22 6.97 9.60 -3.05
N GLU A 23 7.06 9.64 -1.73
CA GLU A 23 7.97 10.50 -0.95
C GLU A 23 7.81 12.00 -1.22
N LYS A 24 6.72 12.43 -1.87
CA LYS A 24 6.45 13.83 -2.20
C LYS A 24 6.20 14.71 -0.96
N ILE A 25 5.79 14.08 0.15
CA ILE A 25 5.58 14.73 1.45
C ILE A 25 6.56 14.11 2.44
N ASP A 26 7.39 14.96 3.04
CA ASP A 26 8.38 14.58 4.04
C ASP A 26 7.76 14.58 5.44
N PHE A 27 8.26 13.71 6.32
CA PHE A 27 7.94 13.67 7.73
C PHE A 27 8.38 14.94 8.46
N ASP A 28 9.51 15.53 8.08
CA ASP A 28 10.06 16.70 8.74
C ASP A 28 9.09 17.89 8.68
N LYS A 29 8.35 18.02 7.57
CA LYS A 29 7.31 19.07 7.38
C LYS A 29 6.09 18.90 8.30
N ILE A 30 5.96 17.75 8.96
CA ILE A 30 4.81 17.38 9.80
C ILE A 30 5.18 17.43 11.28
N MET A 31 6.41 17.09 11.62
CA MET A 31 6.95 17.12 12.99
C MET A 31 6.97 18.52 13.61
N ASP A 32 6.93 19.58 12.79
CA ASP A 32 6.83 20.97 13.23
C ASP A 32 5.44 21.37 13.79
N LYS A 33 4.45 20.48 13.75
CA LYS A 33 3.10 20.74 14.28
C LYS A 33 2.99 20.41 15.78
N THR A 34 2.20 21.21 16.50
CA THR A 34 1.90 21.01 17.94
C THR A 34 1.19 19.67 18.22
N THR A 35 1.61 18.98 19.29
CA THR A 35 1.14 17.65 19.70
C THR A 35 -0.33 17.60 20.13
N SER A 36 -0.97 18.74 20.36
CA SER A 36 -2.39 18.85 20.74
C SER A 36 -3.36 18.30 19.68
N ASP A 37 -2.94 18.23 18.42
CA ASP A 37 -3.80 17.85 17.29
C ASP A 37 -3.77 16.34 17.00
N TRP A 38 -3.16 15.56 17.89
CA TRP A 38 -2.93 14.13 17.68
C TRP A 38 -3.97 13.29 18.40
N LEU A 39 -4.59 12.38 17.66
CA LEU A 39 -5.40 11.31 18.22
C LEU A 39 -4.49 10.12 18.52
N TYR A 40 -4.62 9.52 19.71
CA TYR A 40 -3.98 8.25 20.03
C TYR A 40 -5.02 7.16 20.26
N ILE A 41 -4.71 5.94 19.82
CA ILE A 41 -5.57 4.77 19.93
C ILE A 41 -4.75 3.61 20.48
N LEU A 42 -5.25 3.00 21.55
CA LEU A 42 -4.67 1.81 22.17
C LEU A 42 -5.38 0.55 21.63
N LEU A 43 -4.61 -0.34 21.02
CA LEU A 43 -5.09 -1.64 20.54
C LEU A 43 -4.55 -2.74 21.46
N LEU A 44 -5.34 -3.07 22.49
CA LEU A 44 -4.98 -4.07 23.53
C LEU A 44 -5.44 -5.49 23.16
N ARG A 45 -5.31 -5.89 21.89
CA ARG A 45 -5.76 -7.22 21.44
C ARG A 45 -4.67 -8.27 21.65
N ARG A 46 -5.09 -9.54 21.81
CA ARG A 46 -4.18 -10.70 21.85
C ARG A 46 -3.31 -10.80 20.57
N VAL A 47 -3.86 -10.37 19.44
CA VAL A 47 -3.16 -10.30 18.15
C VAL A 47 -3.60 -9.05 17.39
N VAL A 48 -2.65 -8.20 17.04
CA VAL A 48 -2.79 -7.05 16.14
C VAL A 48 -1.99 -7.31 14.87
N SER A 49 -2.59 -7.04 13.71
CA SER A 49 -1.96 -7.12 12.40
C SER A 49 -2.06 -5.78 11.67
N PHE A 50 -1.32 -5.62 10.58
CA PHE A 50 -1.46 -4.43 9.72
C PHE A 50 -2.89 -4.24 9.23
N ALA A 51 -3.59 -5.30 8.83
CA ALA A 51 -5.00 -5.20 8.42
C ALA A 51 -5.90 -4.62 9.54
N THR A 52 -5.62 -4.97 10.80
CA THR A 52 -6.35 -4.41 11.96
C THR A 52 -6.07 -2.93 12.10
N VAL A 53 -4.80 -2.53 11.98
CA VAL A 53 -4.38 -1.12 12.06
C VAL A 53 -4.98 -0.31 10.89
N PHE A 54 -4.84 -0.77 9.65
CA PHE A 54 -5.36 -0.07 8.48
C PHE A 54 -6.88 0.07 8.50
N LYS A 55 -7.63 -0.96 8.95
CA LYS A 55 -9.09 -0.85 9.12
C LYS A 55 -9.48 0.23 10.13
N MET A 56 -8.70 0.41 11.20
CA MET A 56 -8.91 1.50 12.13
C MET A 56 -8.56 2.84 11.48
N LEU A 57 -7.43 2.92 10.77
CA LEU A 57 -7.03 4.15 10.08
C LEU A 57 -8.08 4.61 9.08
N THR A 58 -8.72 3.70 8.34
CA THR A 58 -9.78 4.06 7.39
C THR A 58 -11.00 4.68 8.05
N GLN A 59 -11.27 4.38 9.32
CA GLN A 59 -12.36 5.02 10.08
C GLN A 59 -12.01 6.45 10.54
N HIS A 60 -10.74 6.69 10.90
CA HIS A 60 -10.32 7.98 11.49
C HIS A 60 -9.75 8.98 10.49
N CYS A 61 -9.27 8.50 9.33
CA CYS A 61 -8.63 9.30 8.29
C CYS A 61 -9.44 9.39 6.99
N GLN A 62 -10.69 8.93 6.97
CA GLN A 62 -11.51 8.92 5.77
C GLN A 62 -11.61 10.33 5.14
N GLY A 63 -11.33 10.40 3.85
CA GLY A 63 -11.38 11.65 3.08
C GLY A 63 -10.20 12.59 3.32
N GLU A 64 -9.28 12.26 4.23
CA GLU A 64 -8.23 13.16 4.71
C GLU A 64 -6.83 12.61 4.46
N LEU A 65 -5.87 13.53 4.29
CA LEU A 65 -4.46 13.17 4.33
C LEU A 65 -4.06 13.06 5.80
N CYS A 66 -3.50 11.92 6.17
CA CYS A 66 -3.07 11.65 7.53
C CYS A 66 -1.58 11.33 7.60
N TYR A 67 -0.98 11.77 8.69
CA TYR A 67 0.26 11.24 9.21
C TYR A 67 -0.05 10.28 10.37
N VAL A 68 0.63 9.14 10.38
CA VAL A 68 0.38 8.07 11.35
C VAL A 68 1.70 7.57 11.90
N ARG A 69 1.78 7.37 13.22
CA ARG A 69 2.87 6.62 13.87
C ARG A 69 2.30 5.38 14.54
N ILE A 70 2.82 4.22 14.19
CA ILE A 70 2.41 2.92 14.73
C ILE A 70 3.53 2.39 15.61
N TYR A 71 3.24 2.20 16.88
CA TYR A 71 4.13 1.60 17.85
C TYR A 71 3.65 0.19 18.17
N PHE A 72 4.27 -0.80 17.52
CA PHE A 72 4.16 -2.19 17.93
C PHE A 72 5.11 -2.42 19.12
N TYR A 73 4.61 -3.02 20.20
CA TYR A 73 5.42 -3.28 21.40
C TYR A 73 6.70 -4.06 21.06
N GLU A 74 6.64 -5.02 20.14
CA GLU A 74 7.76 -5.85 19.72
C GLU A 74 8.82 -5.07 18.94
N LEU A 75 8.45 -3.93 18.34
CA LEU A 75 9.37 -3.08 17.58
C LEU A 75 10.05 -2.01 18.44
N LYS A 76 9.72 -1.91 19.75
CA LYS A 76 10.22 -1.07 20.87
C LYS A 76 10.83 0.32 20.56
N LYS A 77 11.77 0.41 19.62
CA LYS A 77 12.55 1.61 19.25
C LYS A 77 12.34 2.09 17.81
N GLN A 78 11.57 1.38 16.98
CA GLN A 78 11.36 1.72 15.57
C GLN A 78 9.85 1.79 15.26
N PRO A 79 9.19 2.92 15.59
CA PRO A 79 7.82 3.11 15.16
C PRO A 79 7.74 3.12 13.63
N ILE A 80 6.64 2.61 13.11
CA ILE A 80 6.34 2.74 11.69
C ILE A 80 5.66 4.08 11.49
N GLN A 81 6.26 4.94 10.68
CA GLN A 81 5.70 6.24 10.32
C GLN A 81 5.11 6.14 8.92
N LEU A 82 3.93 6.70 8.71
CA LEU A 82 3.21 6.67 7.43
C LEU A 82 2.64 8.05 7.10
N ILE A 83 2.71 8.42 5.83
CA ILE A 83 1.85 9.46 5.26
C ILE A 83 0.96 8.78 4.25
N LEU A 84 -0.35 8.90 4.44
CA LEU A 84 -1.34 8.24 3.61
C LEU A 84 -2.58 9.10 3.40
N LYS A 85 -3.24 8.89 2.27
CA LYS A 85 -4.56 9.47 1.96
C LYS A 85 -5.57 8.34 1.87
N ILE A 86 -6.67 8.46 2.59
CA ILE A 86 -7.76 7.48 2.56
C ILE A 86 -8.93 8.11 1.82
N PHE A 87 -9.42 7.43 0.78
CA PHE A 87 -10.55 7.92 0.01
C PHE A 87 -11.86 7.26 0.46
N ASP A 88 -11.81 5.97 0.78
CA ASP A 88 -12.94 5.20 1.30
C ASP A 88 -12.48 4.16 2.34
N GLN A 89 -13.38 3.27 2.76
CA GLN A 89 -13.13 2.28 3.81
C GLN A 89 -12.03 1.26 3.48
N THR A 90 -11.70 1.10 2.19
CA THR A 90 -10.78 0.07 1.68
C THR A 90 -9.62 0.65 0.88
N PHE A 91 -9.79 1.83 0.29
CA PHE A 91 -8.86 2.44 -0.65
C PHE A 91 -7.91 3.42 0.04
N ILE A 92 -6.63 3.07 0.04
CA ILE A 92 -5.56 3.83 0.69
C ILE A 92 -4.46 4.11 -0.33
N ILE A 93 -4.06 5.38 -0.45
CA ILE A 93 -2.83 5.75 -1.16
C ILE A 93 -1.74 6.00 -0.12
N LEU A 94 -0.71 5.15 -0.13
CA LEU A 94 0.49 5.33 0.68
C LEU A 94 1.47 6.23 -0.06
N ILE A 95 1.84 7.34 0.59
CA ILE A 95 2.64 8.41 0.00
C ILE A 95 4.08 8.31 0.48
N ASN A 96 4.28 8.12 1.78
CA ASN A 96 5.60 7.97 2.37
C ASN A 96 5.55 7.01 3.56
N SER A 97 6.66 6.35 3.86
CA SER A 97 6.80 5.52 5.05
C SER A 97 8.23 5.47 5.58
N ASP A 98 8.36 5.31 6.90
CA ASP A 98 9.59 4.88 7.57
C ASP A 98 9.25 3.63 8.39
N PRO A 99 9.78 2.43 8.08
CA PRO A 99 10.81 2.14 7.07
C PRO A 99 10.37 2.40 5.62
N PRO A 100 11.29 2.45 4.63
CA PRO A 100 10.97 2.70 3.22
C PRO A 100 9.82 1.84 2.70
N ILE A 101 9.02 2.41 1.80
CA ILE A 101 7.75 1.82 1.31
C ILE A 101 7.90 0.35 0.93
N ASP A 102 8.93 -0.01 0.17
CA ASP A 102 9.12 -1.39 -0.30
C ASP A 102 9.35 -2.37 0.87
N LYS A 103 10.10 -1.94 1.90
CA LYS A 103 10.31 -2.74 3.12
C LYS A 103 9.02 -2.85 3.94
N LEU A 104 8.27 -1.75 4.04
CA LEU A 104 6.97 -1.75 4.71
C LEU A 104 5.97 -2.67 4.02
N LEU A 105 5.81 -2.58 2.71
CA LEU A 105 4.86 -3.40 1.96
C LEU A 105 5.19 -4.89 2.04
N LYS A 106 6.47 -5.26 1.92
CA LYS A 106 6.90 -6.65 2.14
C LYS A 106 6.54 -7.14 3.54
N ARG A 107 6.68 -6.27 4.55
CA ARG A 107 6.29 -6.58 5.94
C ARG A 107 4.77 -6.71 6.07
N ILE A 108 3.98 -5.85 5.43
CA ILE A 108 2.51 -5.95 5.40
C ILE A 108 2.06 -7.27 4.76
N ILE A 109 2.66 -7.65 3.63
CA ILE A 109 2.36 -8.89 2.90
C ILE A 109 2.71 -10.13 3.73
N ALA A 110 3.84 -10.11 4.44
CA ALA A 110 4.22 -11.18 5.37
C ALA A 110 3.24 -11.35 6.54
N ASN A 111 2.37 -10.34 6.78
CA ASN A 111 1.32 -10.33 7.79
C ASN A 111 1.78 -10.79 9.19
N PRO A 112 2.83 -10.15 9.76
CA PRO A 112 3.27 -10.45 11.11
C PRO A 112 2.16 -10.15 12.13
N ARG A 113 2.22 -10.89 13.24
CA ARG A 113 1.30 -10.76 14.37
C ARG A 113 2.03 -10.08 15.52
N PHE A 114 1.43 -9.03 16.04
CA PHE A 114 1.93 -8.24 17.16
C PHE A 114 0.96 -8.34 18.35
N GLY A 115 1.43 -8.01 19.54
CA GLY A 115 0.61 -7.81 20.73
C GLY A 115 0.04 -6.40 20.78
N GLU A 116 0.20 -5.75 21.94
CA GLU A 116 -0.28 -4.40 22.18
C GLU A 116 0.34 -3.39 21.21
N THR A 117 -0.51 -2.52 20.67
CA THR A 117 -0.10 -1.50 19.68
C THR A 117 -0.70 -0.15 20.04
N VAL A 118 0.11 0.89 19.95
CA VAL A 118 -0.37 2.28 20.04
C VAL A 118 -0.28 2.92 18.68
N VAL A 119 -1.36 3.55 18.24
CA VAL A 119 -1.39 4.28 16.97
C VAL A 119 -1.68 5.74 17.24
N PHE A 120 -0.80 6.61 16.75
CA PHE A 120 -0.95 8.05 16.78
C PHE A 120 -1.31 8.54 15.39
N ILE A 121 -2.28 9.45 15.30
CA ILE A 121 -2.84 9.97 14.04
C ILE A 121 -2.87 11.49 14.11
N SER A 122 -2.34 12.14 13.08
CA SER A 122 -2.46 13.58 12.87
C SER A 122 -3.05 13.86 11.49
N LYS A 123 -4.15 14.61 11.46
CA LYS A 123 -4.83 15.02 10.23
C LYS A 123 -4.09 16.20 9.62
N LEU A 124 -3.66 16.06 8.37
CA LEU A 124 -2.78 17.06 7.74
C LEU A 124 -3.53 18.22 7.08
N GLY A 125 -4.86 18.13 6.91
CA GLY A 125 -5.84 19.21 6.69
C GLY A 125 -5.69 20.12 5.45
N LYS A 126 -4.46 20.43 5.02
CA LYS A 126 -4.14 21.45 3.98
C LYS A 126 -3.60 20.86 2.68
N TYR A 127 -3.18 19.60 2.67
CA TYR A 127 -2.67 18.93 1.47
C TYR A 127 -3.75 18.03 0.90
N ASN A 128 -4.53 18.55 -0.04
CA ASN A 128 -5.46 17.70 -0.79
C ASN A 128 -4.73 17.12 -2.00
N ILE A 129 -4.46 15.83 -1.96
CA ILE A 129 -3.99 15.09 -3.12
C ILE A 129 -5.22 14.82 -3.98
N ALA A 130 -5.35 15.57 -5.06
CA ALA A 130 -6.34 15.31 -6.08
C ALA A 130 -5.85 14.16 -6.98
N ILE A 131 -6.77 13.24 -7.29
CA ILE A 131 -6.57 12.20 -8.29
C ILE A 131 -7.30 12.67 -9.53
N ASP A 132 -6.56 12.96 -10.60
CA ASP A 132 -7.16 13.33 -11.87
C ASP A 132 -7.89 12.14 -12.51
N ALA A 133 -8.67 12.41 -13.56
CA ALA A 133 -9.49 11.40 -14.21
C ALA A 133 -8.66 10.27 -14.86
N GLU A 134 -7.46 10.58 -15.38
CA GLU A 134 -6.60 9.59 -16.02
C GLU A 134 -6.05 8.61 -14.99
N LEU A 135 -5.50 9.13 -13.89
CA LEU A 135 -5.00 8.35 -12.78
C LEU A 135 -6.11 7.54 -12.09
N ALA A 136 -7.33 8.10 -11.97
CA ALA A 136 -8.49 7.37 -11.47
C ALA A 136 -8.85 6.17 -12.36
N ASN A 137 -8.72 6.31 -13.69
CA ASN A 137 -8.93 5.21 -14.63
C ASN A 137 -7.83 4.15 -14.52
N ASP A 138 -6.57 4.56 -14.40
CA ASP A 138 -5.45 3.64 -14.19
C ASP A 138 -5.62 2.84 -12.87
N LEU A 139 -6.05 3.49 -11.78
CA LEU A 139 -6.35 2.84 -10.50
C LEU A 139 -7.47 1.80 -10.61
N LYS A 140 -8.57 2.14 -11.32
CA LYS A 140 -9.68 1.21 -11.60
C LYS A 140 -9.21 0.02 -12.44
N LEU A 141 -8.41 0.28 -13.47
CA LEU A 141 -7.84 -0.75 -14.33
C LEU A 141 -6.93 -1.69 -13.52
N ALA A 142 -6.06 -1.14 -12.68
CA ALA A 142 -5.17 -1.93 -11.82
C ALA A 142 -5.98 -2.86 -10.91
N ARG A 143 -7.02 -2.34 -10.26
CA ARG A 143 -7.92 -3.14 -9.41
C ARG A 143 -8.61 -4.25 -10.20
N LYS A 144 -9.16 -3.93 -11.38
CA LYS A 144 -9.84 -4.89 -12.25
C LYS A 144 -8.89 -6.02 -12.68
N LEU A 145 -7.71 -5.66 -13.19
CA LEU A 145 -6.69 -6.63 -13.61
C LEU A 145 -6.29 -7.55 -12.46
N TYR A 146 -6.07 -7.01 -11.26
CA TYR A 146 -5.72 -7.82 -10.10
C TYR A 146 -6.81 -8.85 -9.77
N MET A 147 -8.08 -8.43 -9.73
CA MET A 147 -9.19 -9.32 -9.39
C MET A 147 -9.38 -10.43 -10.43
N GLU A 148 -9.26 -10.10 -11.72
CA GLU A 148 -9.42 -11.07 -12.82
C GLU A 148 -8.23 -12.05 -12.90
N LEU A 149 -7.01 -11.58 -12.67
CA LEU A 149 -5.80 -12.40 -12.79
C LEU A 149 -5.53 -13.24 -11.54
N SER A 150 -5.96 -12.81 -10.35
CA SER A 150 -5.77 -13.54 -9.09
C SER A 150 -6.20 -15.02 -9.15
N PRO A 151 -7.44 -15.38 -9.57
CA PRO A 151 -7.85 -16.78 -9.67
C PRO A 151 -7.07 -17.57 -10.74
N ILE A 152 -6.66 -16.92 -11.83
CA ILE A 152 -5.88 -17.55 -12.91
C ILE A 152 -4.49 -17.92 -12.42
N VAL A 153 -3.81 -16.98 -11.76
CA VAL A 153 -2.48 -17.19 -11.17
C VAL A 153 -2.51 -18.32 -10.15
N PHE A 154 -3.52 -18.32 -9.28
CA PHE A 154 -3.70 -19.37 -8.28
C PHE A 154 -3.98 -20.73 -8.92
N GLY A 155 -4.92 -20.81 -9.87
CA GLY A 155 -5.29 -22.05 -10.56
C GLY A 155 -4.16 -22.67 -11.38
N ARG A 156 -3.20 -21.85 -11.86
CA ARG A 156 -1.98 -22.30 -12.54
C ARG A 156 -0.87 -22.77 -11.58
N GLY A 157 -1.09 -22.71 -10.26
CA GLY A 157 -0.11 -23.15 -9.26
C GLY A 157 1.08 -22.21 -9.09
N PHE A 158 0.95 -20.94 -9.50
CA PHE A 158 1.99 -19.92 -9.34
C PHE A 158 2.03 -19.30 -7.93
N GLY A 159 1.16 -19.74 -7.02
CA GLY A 159 0.99 -19.14 -5.70
C GLY A 159 -0.16 -18.15 -5.67
N ARG A 160 -0.33 -17.48 -4.54
CA ARG A 160 -1.34 -16.43 -4.37
C ARG A 160 -0.78 -15.11 -4.89
N LEU A 161 -1.58 -14.42 -5.70
CA LEU A 161 -1.32 -13.03 -6.06
C LEU A 161 -1.49 -12.15 -4.81
N VAL A 162 -0.48 -11.37 -4.46
CA VAL A 162 -0.48 -10.51 -3.26
C VAL A 162 -0.21 -9.04 -3.57
N ALA A 163 0.41 -8.76 -4.71
CA ALA A 163 0.62 -7.41 -5.20
C ALA A 163 0.72 -7.40 -6.74
N MET A 164 0.61 -6.22 -7.33
CA MET A 164 0.79 -6.01 -8.77
C MET A 164 1.41 -4.64 -9.01
N ASN A 165 2.44 -4.60 -9.84
CA ASN A 165 3.00 -3.36 -10.37
C ASN A 165 2.49 -3.15 -11.80
N MET A 166 1.93 -1.99 -12.10
CA MET A 166 1.45 -1.61 -13.43
C MET A 166 2.12 -0.32 -13.85
N LYS A 167 2.79 -0.32 -14.99
CA LYS A 167 3.42 0.86 -15.58
C LYS A 167 2.90 1.11 -16.98
N ARG A 168 2.40 2.31 -17.23
CA ARG A 168 1.99 2.72 -18.57
C ARG A 168 3.17 3.26 -19.37
N ILE A 169 3.38 2.72 -20.57
CA ILE A 169 4.41 3.12 -21.53
C ILE A 169 3.74 3.42 -22.86
N GLY A 170 3.40 4.70 -23.08
CA GLY A 170 2.61 5.13 -24.23
C GLY A 170 1.21 4.49 -24.22
N ALA A 171 0.90 3.70 -25.24
CA ALA A 171 -0.36 2.94 -25.35
C ALA A 171 -0.29 1.52 -24.75
N ARG A 172 0.87 1.10 -24.24
CA ARG A 172 1.09 -0.24 -23.67
C ARG A 172 1.17 -0.22 -22.15
N TYR A 173 0.84 -1.34 -21.52
CA TYR A 173 0.98 -1.56 -20.09
C TYR A 173 2.00 -2.67 -19.82
N ASN A 174 2.97 -2.37 -18.97
CA ASN A 174 3.83 -3.39 -18.37
C ASN A 174 3.24 -3.74 -17.00
N VAL A 175 2.79 -4.98 -16.85
CA VAL A 175 2.15 -5.48 -15.64
C VAL A 175 3.03 -6.57 -15.03
N THR A 176 3.51 -6.36 -13.81
CA THR A 176 4.21 -7.37 -13.03
C THR A 176 3.31 -7.86 -11.89
N LEU A 177 2.88 -9.12 -11.94
CA LEU A 177 2.14 -9.81 -10.90
C LEU A 177 3.11 -10.35 -9.85
N CYS A 178 2.92 -9.96 -8.58
CA CYS A 178 3.73 -10.40 -7.46
C CYS A 178 3.05 -11.56 -6.71
N VAL A 179 3.68 -12.73 -6.71
CA VAL A 179 3.16 -13.94 -6.06
C VAL A 179 3.98 -14.33 -4.83
N ASP A 180 3.34 -14.99 -3.87
CA ASP A 180 4.01 -15.46 -2.64
C ASP A 180 4.89 -16.70 -2.85
N LYS A 181 4.74 -17.42 -3.96
CA LYS A 181 5.60 -18.55 -4.31
C LYS A 181 6.96 -18.06 -4.82
N GLU A 182 8.03 -18.55 -4.20
CA GLU A 182 9.40 -18.28 -4.64
C GLU A 182 9.77 -19.06 -5.90
N GLY A 183 10.76 -18.56 -6.65
CA GLY A 183 11.27 -19.20 -7.86
C GLY A 183 10.36 -19.09 -9.10
N VAL A 184 9.23 -18.38 -9.00
CA VAL A 184 8.34 -18.12 -10.13
C VAL A 184 8.88 -16.94 -10.95
N SER A 185 9.12 -17.18 -12.24
CA SER A 185 9.38 -16.14 -13.24
C SER A 185 8.77 -16.56 -14.56
N VAL A 186 7.64 -15.97 -14.93
CA VAL A 186 6.93 -16.28 -16.18
C VAL A 186 6.64 -14.98 -16.91
N GLN A 187 6.94 -14.92 -18.20
CA GLN A 187 6.63 -13.77 -19.04
C GLN A 187 5.65 -14.16 -20.14
N SER A 188 4.69 -13.28 -20.41
CA SER A 188 3.72 -13.42 -21.49
C SER A 188 3.40 -12.05 -22.08
N ILE A 189 3.09 -11.99 -23.36
CA ILE A 189 2.65 -10.77 -24.03
C ILE A 189 1.26 -11.03 -24.58
N TYR A 190 0.31 -10.15 -24.28
CA TYR A 190 -1.05 -10.20 -24.81
C TYR A 190 -1.45 -8.83 -25.30
N GLU A 191 -1.63 -8.67 -26.62
CA GLU A 191 -1.94 -7.40 -27.28
C GLU A 191 -0.99 -6.27 -26.82
N ASN A 192 -1.52 -5.30 -26.05
CA ASN A 192 -0.78 -4.14 -25.56
C ASN A 192 -0.28 -4.31 -24.11
N ILE A 193 -0.38 -5.52 -23.54
CA ILE A 193 0.00 -5.83 -22.16
C ILE A 193 1.19 -6.79 -22.17
N ASN A 194 2.30 -6.34 -21.59
CA ASN A 194 3.43 -7.19 -21.25
C ASN A 194 3.29 -7.64 -19.80
N LEU A 195 3.02 -8.93 -19.60
CA LEU A 195 2.75 -9.54 -18.31
C LEU A 195 3.98 -10.30 -17.81
N LEU A 196 4.36 -10.04 -16.57
CA LEU A 196 5.45 -10.72 -15.89
C LEU A 196 4.98 -11.22 -14.53
N ILE A 197 5.18 -12.49 -14.21
CA ILE A 197 4.86 -13.06 -12.90
C ILE A 197 6.17 -13.30 -12.18
N LYS A 198 6.31 -12.75 -10.97
CA LYS A 198 7.52 -12.83 -10.15
C LYS A 198 7.18 -13.05 -8.68
N SER A 199 8.13 -13.62 -7.94
CA SER A 199 8.00 -13.64 -6.47
C SER A 199 8.01 -12.23 -5.88
N VAL A 200 7.34 -12.05 -4.73
CA VAL A 200 7.28 -10.76 -4.01
C VAL A 200 8.66 -10.17 -3.74
N SER A 201 9.64 -11.00 -3.40
CA SER A 201 11.01 -10.59 -3.11
C SER A 201 11.65 -9.87 -4.31
N GLN A 202 11.31 -10.26 -5.54
CA GLN A 202 11.79 -9.68 -6.79
C GLN A 202 10.88 -8.59 -7.36
N CYS A 203 9.60 -8.59 -7.00
CA CYS A 203 8.58 -7.73 -7.60
C CYS A 203 8.51 -6.33 -6.97
N ILE A 204 8.65 -6.25 -5.64
CA ILE A 204 8.62 -4.98 -4.89
C ILE A 204 10.07 -4.57 -4.60
N ARG A 205 10.54 -3.45 -5.15
CA ARG A 205 11.93 -2.99 -5.07
C ARG A 205 12.03 -1.48 -4.95
#